data_AF-A0A7G8WCL5-F1
#
_entry.id   AF-A0A7G8WCL5-F1
#
_cell.length_a   1.000
_cell.length_b   1.000
_cell.length_c   1.000
_cell.angle_alpha   90.00
_cell.angle_beta   90.00
_cell.angle_gamma   90.00
#
_symmetry.space_group_name_H-M   'P 1'
#
loop_
_entity.id
_entity.type
_entity.pdbx_description
1 polymer ?
#
loop_
_entity_poly.entity_id
_entity_poly.type
_entity_poly.pdbx_seq_one_letter_code
_entity_poly.pdbx_strand_id
1 'polypeptide(L)'
;MKLKPFFIIQICAFLIFIARAYQFYFFGAPFRAILWDESLMSPIVENVFNTPWYDYATSSKTNKGIANLTLFFSVTLFVSAFVSLFWKQIPYIKLKKIIIGFSLFILFILGVCMVKDKNYDFLQFFELTMQFAAPLVLFFTKDFETLNKQKLIFWLKVSIALTFIPHGLFAMGFIYVPGHFIDMTIKILGVTETHARQLLFAVGLLDVIAAVFLFVPKLVKPAFIYIIIWGILTALARIVAGFNPDFFLNSIHHFSYLTVYRLPHGLLPLATLMLYGIYDKTLKTKH
;
A
#
# COMPACT_ATOMS: atom_id res chain seq x y z
N MET A 1 -19.48 -13.32 -16.93
CA MET A 1 -19.79 -12.88 -15.56
C MET A 1 -19.18 -11.48 -15.36
N LYS A 2 -19.99 -10.41 -15.25
CA LYS A 2 -19.43 -9.05 -15.06
C LYS A 2 -18.81 -8.95 -13.66
N LEU A 3 -17.52 -8.65 -13.56
CA LEU A 3 -16.88 -8.40 -12.26
C LEU A 3 -17.60 -7.23 -11.57
N LYS A 4 -18.00 -7.40 -10.30
CA LYS A 4 -18.62 -6.33 -9.52
C LYS A 4 -17.53 -5.47 -8.89
N PRO A 5 -17.66 -4.12 -8.84
CA PRO A 5 -16.62 -3.26 -8.26
C PRO A 5 -16.24 -3.63 -6.83
N PHE A 6 -17.22 -4.02 -6.00
CA PHE A 6 -16.96 -4.47 -4.64
C PHE A 6 -16.04 -5.69 -4.57
N PHE A 7 -16.16 -6.64 -5.50
CA PHE A 7 -15.29 -7.81 -5.53
C PHE A 7 -13.85 -7.40 -5.83
N ILE A 8 -13.61 -6.41 -6.70
CA ILE A 8 -12.28 -5.87 -6.94
C ILE A 8 -11.70 -5.25 -5.66
N ILE A 9 -12.52 -4.52 -4.88
CA ILE A 9 -12.11 -3.95 -3.59
C ILE A 9 -11.73 -5.06 -2.60
N GLN A 10 -12.51 -6.15 -2.54
CA GLN A 10 -12.18 -7.33 -1.72
C GLN A 10 -10.84 -7.94 -2.13
N ILE A 11 -10.61 -8.10 -3.44
CA ILE A 11 -9.33 -8.59 -3.97
C ILE A 11 -8.20 -7.64 -3.61
N CYS A 12 -8.38 -6.32 -3.70
CA CYS A 12 -7.36 -5.35 -3.29
C CYS A 12 -6.96 -5.55 -1.82
N ALA A 13 -7.94 -5.63 -0.91
CA ALA A 13 -7.68 -5.87 0.51
C ALA A 13 -6.98 -7.22 0.75
N PHE A 14 -7.43 -8.28 0.07
CA PHE A 14 -6.78 -9.59 0.10
C PHE A 14 -5.31 -9.50 -0.32
N LEU A 15 -5.00 -8.87 -1.46
CA LEU A 15 -3.64 -8.74 -2.00
C LEU A 15 -2.73 -7.95 -1.05
N ILE A 16 -3.24 -6.86 -0.43
CA ILE A 16 -2.50 -6.08 0.56
C ILE A 16 -2.14 -6.95 1.76
N PHE A 17 -3.13 -7.60 2.35
CA PHE A 17 -2.93 -8.37 3.57
C PHE A 17 -2.07 -9.62 3.34
N ILE A 18 -2.29 -10.37 2.27
CA ILE A 18 -1.51 -11.58 2.00
C ILE A 18 -0.04 -11.26 1.72
N ALA A 19 0.24 -10.20 0.98
CA ALA A 19 1.61 -9.81 0.67
C ALA A 19 2.33 -9.17 1.86
N ARG A 20 1.63 -8.42 2.72
CA ARG A 20 2.23 -7.91 3.98
C ARG A 20 2.44 -9.03 5.00
N ALA A 21 1.54 -10.01 5.07
CA ALA A 21 1.76 -11.22 5.87
C ALA A 21 3.01 -11.97 5.40
N TYR A 22 3.12 -12.19 4.09
CA TYR A 22 4.30 -12.82 3.48
C TYR A 22 5.58 -12.05 3.77
N GLN A 23 5.55 -10.72 3.60
CA GLN A 23 6.67 -9.86 3.95
C GLN A 23 7.10 -10.08 5.41
N PHE A 24 6.16 -9.98 6.34
CA PHE A 24 6.46 -10.07 7.77
C PHE A 24 7.00 -11.45 8.17
N TYR A 25 6.54 -12.51 7.51
CA TYR A 25 6.98 -13.86 7.80
C TYR A 25 8.42 -14.12 7.33
N PHE A 26 8.74 -13.75 6.09
CA PHE A 26 10.02 -14.10 5.46
C PHE A 26 11.09 -13.02 5.59
N PHE A 27 10.69 -11.75 5.51
CA PHE A 27 11.61 -10.60 5.49
C PHE A 27 11.50 -9.74 6.75
N GLY A 28 10.58 -10.06 7.65
CA GLY A 28 10.30 -9.29 8.85
C GLY A 28 9.54 -8.00 8.60
N ALA A 29 9.40 -7.22 9.66
CA ALA A 29 8.80 -5.90 9.65
C ALA A 29 9.79 -4.86 10.21
N PRO A 30 9.68 -3.59 9.79
CA PRO A 30 10.59 -2.52 10.23
C PRO A 30 10.33 -2.06 11.68
N PHE A 31 9.82 -2.92 12.57
CA PHE A 31 9.56 -2.55 13.97
C PHE A 31 10.83 -2.19 14.73
N ARG A 32 11.97 -2.73 14.31
CA ARG A 32 13.29 -2.39 14.85
C ARG A 32 13.63 -0.90 14.66
N ALA A 33 13.09 -0.25 13.62
CA ALA A 33 13.33 1.18 13.38
C ALA A 33 12.83 2.07 14.53
N ILE A 34 11.89 1.59 15.35
CA ILE A 34 11.42 2.27 16.55
C ILE A 34 11.93 1.55 17.80
N LEU A 35 11.72 0.23 17.88
CA LEU A 35 12.00 -0.55 19.09
C LEU A 35 13.50 -0.64 19.42
N TRP A 36 14.38 -0.36 18.46
CA TRP A 36 15.83 -0.34 18.66
C TRP A 36 16.43 1.07 18.52
N ASP A 37 15.59 2.11 18.45
CA ASP A 37 16.06 3.49 18.47
C ASP A 37 16.23 3.95 19.92
N GLU A 38 17.48 4.20 20.31
CA GLU A 38 17.85 4.61 21.67
C GLU A 38 17.15 5.89 22.10
N SER A 39 17.09 6.90 21.22
CA SER A 39 16.50 8.20 21.55
C SER A 39 14.99 8.11 21.85
N LEU A 40 14.31 7.15 21.22
CA LEU A 40 12.88 6.94 21.41
C LEU A 40 12.59 5.98 22.57
N MET A 41 13.39 4.93 22.71
CA MET A 41 13.08 3.82 23.61
C MET A 41 13.80 3.89 24.96
N SER A 42 14.99 4.49 25.06
CA SER A 42 15.70 4.58 26.36
C SER A 42 14.86 5.30 27.44
N PRO A 43 14.11 6.39 27.16
CA PRO A 43 13.29 7.03 28.19
C PRO A 43 12.16 6.13 28.70
N ILE A 44 11.71 5.17 27.90
CA ILE A 44 10.65 4.22 28.27
C ILE A 44 11.28 3.02 28.99
N VAL A 45 12.34 2.44 28.42
CA VAL A 45 12.99 1.22 28.91
C VAL A 45 13.67 1.46 30.26
N GLU A 46 14.36 2.58 30.41
CA GLU A 46 15.09 2.90 31.65
C GLU A 46 14.16 3.40 32.75
N ASN A 47 13.18 4.27 32.44
CA ASN A 47 12.33 4.85 33.49
C ASN A 47 11.11 4.00 33.85
N VAL A 48 10.56 3.22 32.92
CA VAL A 48 9.35 2.42 33.17
C VAL A 48 9.71 0.98 33.52
N PHE A 49 10.65 0.40 32.77
CA PHE A 49 11.05 -1.01 32.95
C PHE A 49 12.31 -1.16 33.81
N ASN A 50 12.92 -0.06 34.28
CA ASN A 50 14.13 -0.07 35.12
C ASN A 50 15.25 -0.96 34.56
N THR A 51 15.37 -1.02 33.24
CA THR A 51 16.37 -1.84 32.55
C THR A 51 17.33 -0.91 31.83
N PRO A 52 18.66 -1.00 32.02
CA PRO A 52 19.62 -0.20 31.27
C PRO A 52 19.47 -0.42 29.77
N TRP A 53 19.62 0.65 28.96
CA TRP A 53 19.50 0.54 27.51
C TRP A 53 20.40 -0.56 26.90
N TYR A 54 21.65 -0.64 27.35
CA TYR A 54 22.61 -1.64 26.90
C TYR A 54 22.08 -3.08 27.08
N ASP A 55 21.51 -3.39 28.24
CA ASP A 55 20.94 -4.70 28.54
C ASP A 55 19.73 -5.00 27.66
N TYR A 56 18.86 -4.00 27.42
CA TYR A 56 17.73 -4.14 26.52
C TYR A 56 18.16 -4.40 25.07
N ALA A 57 19.09 -3.61 24.56
CA ALA A 57 19.52 -3.62 23.16
C ALA A 57 20.33 -4.87 22.79
N THR A 58 21.08 -5.44 23.74
CA THR A 58 21.86 -6.67 23.55
C THR A 58 21.11 -7.95 23.95
N SER A 59 19.93 -7.83 24.56
CA SER A 59 19.16 -8.97 25.06
C SER A 59 18.61 -9.86 23.94
N SER A 60 19.00 -11.14 23.96
CA SER A 60 18.40 -12.17 23.11
C SER A 60 16.89 -12.31 23.33
N LYS A 61 16.40 -12.07 24.55
CA LYS A 61 14.97 -12.12 24.89
C LYS A 61 14.20 -11.00 24.18
N THR A 62 14.74 -9.78 24.16
CA THR A 62 14.14 -8.64 23.43
C THR A 62 14.05 -8.94 21.94
N ASN A 63 15.14 -9.40 21.33
CA ASN A 63 15.14 -9.76 19.91
C ASN A 63 14.12 -10.86 19.56
N LYS A 64 14.04 -11.92 20.38
CA LYS A 64 13.02 -12.97 20.24
C LYS A 64 11.60 -12.43 20.41
N GLY A 65 11.40 -11.49 21.34
CA GLY A 65 10.11 -10.82 21.54
C GLY A 65 9.66 -10.05 20.28
N ILE A 66 10.56 -9.27 19.67
CA ILE A 66 10.29 -8.54 18.43
C ILE A 66 9.99 -9.51 17.27
N ALA A 67 10.73 -10.61 17.17
CA ALA A 67 10.50 -11.64 16.16
C ALA A 67 9.12 -12.32 16.34
N ASN A 68 8.76 -12.71 17.57
CA ASN A 68 7.46 -13.31 17.88
C ASN A 68 6.30 -12.35 17.62
N LEU A 69 6.46 -11.06 17.95
CA LEU A 69 5.48 -10.01 17.64
C LEU A 69 5.29 -9.88 16.13
N THR A 70 6.39 -9.90 15.37
CA THR A 70 6.35 -9.83 13.90
C THR A 70 5.61 -11.03 13.31
N LEU A 71 5.86 -12.24 13.83
CA LEU A 71 5.15 -13.46 13.44
C LEU A 71 3.66 -13.38 13.78
N PHE A 72 3.30 -12.90 14.97
CA PHE A 72 1.90 -12.71 15.37
C PHE A 72 1.16 -11.74 14.43
N PHE A 73 1.78 -10.61 14.07
CA PHE A 73 1.20 -9.69 13.09
C PHE A 73 1.12 -10.31 11.69
N SER A 74 2.12 -11.10 11.28
CA SER A 74 2.07 -11.84 10.01
C SER A 74 0.85 -12.77 9.95
N VAL A 75 0.65 -13.60 10.98
CA VAL A 75 -0.51 -14.51 11.07
C VAL A 75 -1.83 -13.73 11.08
N THR A 76 -1.89 -12.61 11.81
CA THR A 76 -3.07 -11.75 11.84
C THR A 76 -3.41 -11.22 10.45
N LEU A 77 -2.42 -10.69 9.72
CA LEU A 77 -2.61 -10.20 8.36
C LEU A 77 -3.01 -11.34 7.40
N PHE A 78 -2.44 -12.53 7.56
CA PHE A 78 -2.81 -13.70 6.76
C PHE A 78 -4.29 -14.06 6.95
N VAL A 79 -4.77 -14.13 8.20
CA VAL A 79 -6.20 -14.37 8.49
C VAL A 79 -7.07 -13.27 7.88
N SER A 80 -6.67 -12.00 8.00
CA SER A 80 -7.38 -10.86 7.43
C SER A 80 -7.48 -10.87 5.91
N ALA A 81 -6.49 -11.45 5.22
CA ALA A 81 -6.56 -11.64 3.78
C ALA A 81 -7.77 -12.52 3.42
N PHE A 82 -7.90 -13.69 4.03
CA PHE A 82 -9.02 -14.59 3.76
C PHE A 82 -10.35 -14.06 4.26
N VAL A 83 -10.39 -13.36 5.39
CA VAL A 83 -11.59 -12.65 5.86
C VAL A 83 -12.05 -11.61 4.82
N SER A 84 -11.13 -10.91 4.17
CA SER A 84 -11.43 -9.94 3.11
C SER A 84 -11.99 -10.61 1.86
N LEU A 85 -11.38 -11.73 1.45
CA LEU A 85 -11.81 -12.52 0.28
C LEU A 85 -13.22 -13.09 0.48
N PHE A 86 -13.49 -13.65 1.65
CA PHE A 86 -14.77 -14.29 2.01
C PHE A 86 -15.72 -13.37 2.78
N TRP A 87 -15.58 -12.05 2.63
CA TRP A 87 -16.31 -11.05 3.41
C TRP A 87 -17.84 -11.24 3.43
N LYS A 88 -18.42 -11.68 2.31
CA LYS A 88 -19.87 -11.89 2.17
C LYS A 88 -20.34 -13.22 2.75
N GLN A 89 -19.49 -14.23 2.72
CA GLN A 89 -19.77 -15.57 3.20
C GLN A 89 -19.69 -15.66 4.73
N ILE A 90 -18.94 -14.75 5.37
CA ILE A 90 -18.79 -14.72 6.83
C ILE A 90 -19.95 -13.93 7.48
N PRO A 91 -20.84 -14.60 8.26
CA PRO A 91 -22.00 -13.95 8.87
C PRO A 91 -21.64 -13.11 10.11
N TYR A 92 -20.50 -13.37 10.76
CA TYR A 92 -20.08 -12.73 12.01
C TYR A 92 -19.52 -11.32 11.80
N ILE A 93 -20.40 -10.33 11.64
CA ILE A 93 -20.02 -8.94 11.29
C ILE A 93 -19.08 -8.30 12.32
N LYS A 94 -19.32 -8.49 13.63
CA LYS A 94 -18.47 -7.93 14.69
C LYS A 94 -17.05 -8.51 14.61
N LEU A 95 -16.94 -9.83 14.49
CA LEU A 95 -15.64 -10.52 14.44
C LEU A 95 -14.81 -10.10 13.23
N LYS A 96 -15.41 -10.08 12.02
CA LYS A 96 -14.68 -9.65 10.82
C LYS A 96 -14.23 -8.18 10.91
N LYS A 97 -15.04 -7.29 11.50
CA LYS A 97 -14.64 -5.90 11.73
C LYS A 97 -13.50 -5.77 12.75
N ILE A 98 -13.49 -6.57 13.82
CA ILE A 98 -12.39 -6.59 14.80
C ILE A 98 -11.09 -7.03 14.11
N ILE A 99 -11.12 -8.12 13.34
CA ILE A 99 -9.96 -8.65 12.61
C ILE A 99 -9.40 -7.63 11.62
N ILE A 100 -10.26 -7.03 10.78
CA ILE A 100 -9.84 -5.99 9.81
C ILE A 100 -9.39 -4.71 10.53
N GLY A 101 -10.07 -4.30 11.59
CA GLY A 101 -9.70 -3.12 12.38
C GLY A 101 -8.33 -3.26 13.03
N PHE A 102 -8.03 -4.42 13.61
CA PHE A 102 -6.71 -4.71 14.17
C PHE A 102 -5.63 -4.77 13.06
N SER A 103 -5.98 -5.27 11.87
CA SER A 103 -5.05 -5.29 10.74
C SER A 103 -4.77 -3.90 10.16
N LEU A 104 -5.77 -3.02 10.15
CA LEU A 104 -5.59 -1.59 9.83
C LEU A 104 -4.63 -0.93 10.83
N PHE A 105 -4.75 -1.26 12.12
CA PHE A 105 -3.80 -0.80 13.14
C PHE A 105 -2.37 -1.30 12.88
N ILE A 106 -2.20 -2.58 12.50
CA ILE A 106 -0.88 -3.12 12.12
C ILE A 106 -0.31 -2.37 10.90
N LEU A 107 -1.12 -2.12 9.87
CA LEU A 107 -0.68 -1.35 8.70
C LEU A 107 -0.31 0.09 9.07
N PHE A 108 -1.00 0.68 10.06
CA PHE A 108 -0.68 2.02 10.56
C PHE A 108 0.68 2.03 11.26
N ILE A 109 0.93 1.08 12.17
CA ILE A 109 2.25 0.92 12.81
C ILE A 109 3.33 0.73 11.75
N LEU A 110 3.09 -0.12 10.75
CA LEU A 110 4.01 -0.31 9.62
C LEU A 110 4.33 1.01 8.93
N GLY A 111 3.32 1.85 8.67
CA GLY A 111 3.52 3.16 8.06
C GLY A 111 4.37 4.09 8.91
N VAL A 112 4.14 4.14 10.23
CA VAL A 112 4.95 4.93 11.16
C VAL A 112 6.40 4.45 11.17
N CYS A 113 6.62 3.12 11.24
CA CYS A 113 7.96 2.54 11.17
C CYS A 113 8.67 2.86 9.84
N MET A 114 7.96 2.81 8.72
CA MET A 114 8.53 3.13 7.40
C MET A 114 8.94 4.60 7.26
N VAL A 115 8.16 5.53 7.82
CA VAL A 115 8.51 6.96 7.86
C VAL A 115 9.80 7.14 8.66
N LYS A 116 9.89 6.51 9.84
CA LYS A 116 11.09 6.58 10.69
C LYS A 116 12.32 6.00 9.99
N ASP A 117 12.18 4.84 9.37
CA ASP A 117 13.26 4.14 8.63
C ASP A 117 13.78 4.97 7.44
N LYS A 118 12.93 5.83 6.86
CA LYS A 118 13.28 6.75 5.78
C LYS A 118 13.50 8.18 6.25
N ASN A 119 14.17 8.38 7.38
CA ASN A 119 14.55 9.71 7.89
C ASN A 119 13.37 10.69 8.05
N TYR A 120 12.22 10.20 8.52
CA TYR A 120 11.00 10.98 8.75
C TYR A 120 10.35 11.57 7.49
N ASP A 121 10.52 10.93 6.35
CA ASP A 121 9.87 11.32 5.11
C ASP A 121 8.35 11.05 5.14
N PHE A 122 7.56 12.07 5.50
CA PHE A 122 6.11 11.96 5.62
C PHE A 122 5.40 11.65 4.30
N LEU A 123 6.01 11.96 3.15
CA LEU A 123 5.45 11.62 1.83
C LEU A 123 5.35 10.10 1.65
N GLN A 124 6.25 9.35 2.29
CA GLN A 124 6.20 7.88 2.33
C GLN A 124 4.93 7.35 3.00
N PHE A 125 4.41 8.05 4.01
CA PHE A 125 3.18 7.65 4.68
C PHE A 125 1.97 7.80 3.75
N PHE A 126 1.92 8.91 3.01
CA PHE A 126 0.84 9.16 2.06
C PHE A 126 0.87 8.18 0.87
N GLU A 127 2.04 7.70 0.46
CA GLU A 127 2.14 6.59 -0.53
C GLU A 127 1.40 5.33 -0.04
N LEU A 128 1.37 5.08 1.28
CA LEU A 128 0.66 3.94 1.86
C LEU A 128 -0.87 4.11 1.89
N THR A 129 -1.42 5.29 1.58
CA THR A 129 -2.87 5.58 1.63
C THR A 129 -3.69 4.53 0.87
N MET A 130 -3.23 4.12 -0.32
CA MET A 130 -3.89 3.08 -1.11
C MET A 130 -4.00 1.73 -0.39
N GLN A 131 -3.01 1.39 0.44
CA GLN A 131 -3.00 0.15 1.22
C GLN A 131 -4.03 0.17 2.36
N PHE A 132 -4.44 1.35 2.82
CA PHE A 132 -5.52 1.51 3.80
C PHE A 132 -6.88 1.58 3.13
N ALA A 133 -6.97 2.19 1.95
CA ALA A 133 -8.24 2.52 1.31
C ALA A 133 -9.16 1.29 1.11
N ALA A 134 -8.64 0.20 0.53
CA ALA A 134 -9.46 -1.00 0.29
C ALA A 134 -9.94 -1.68 1.59
N PRO A 135 -9.07 -1.95 2.59
CA PRO A 135 -9.51 -2.46 3.88
C PRO A 135 -10.46 -1.52 4.65
N LEU A 136 -10.28 -0.20 4.58
CA LEU A 136 -11.19 0.77 5.19
C LEU A 136 -12.59 0.70 4.56
N VAL A 137 -12.68 0.53 3.25
CA VAL A 137 -13.98 0.30 2.59
C VAL A 137 -14.64 -0.95 3.17
N LEU A 138 -13.93 -2.07 3.34
CA LEU A 138 -14.50 -3.27 3.97
C LEU A 138 -14.93 -3.00 5.41
N PHE A 139 -14.10 -2.33 6.20
CA PHE A 139 -14.38 -2.03 7.61
C PHE A 139 -15.67 -1.20 7.80
N PHE A 140 -15.87 -0.16 6.99
CA PHE A 140 -17.06 0.69 7.06
C PHE A 140 -18.28 0.09 6.35
N THR A 141 -18.07 -0.82 5.40
CA THR A 141 -19.18 -1.44 4.65
C THR A 141 -19.85 -2.56 5.47
N LYS A 142 -21.10 -2.34 5.87
CA LYS A 142 -21.98 -3.43 6.34
C LYS A 142 -22.58 -4.17 5.15
N ASP A 143 -23.15 -3.42 4.20
CA ASP A 143 -23.68 -3.89 2.92
C ASP A 143 -23.33 -2.88 1.82
N PHE A 144 -22.79 -3.37 0.71
CA PHE A 144 -22.33 -2.52 -0.39
C PHE A 144 -23.48 -1.82 -1.12
N GLU A 145 -24.67 -2.42 -1.17
CA GLU A 145 -25.81 -1.84 -1.88
C GLU A 145 -26.38 -0.61 -1.16
N THR A 146 -26.17 -0.53 0.16
CA THR A 146 -26.65 0.59 1.01
C THR A 146 -25.65 1.75 1.11
N LEU A 147 -24.44 1.60 0.59
CA LEU A 147 -23.41 2.64 0.65
C LEU A 147 -23.78 3.83 -0.22
N ASN A 148 -23.49 5.03 0.28
CA ASN A 148 -23.51 6.23 -0.54
C ASN A 148 -22.36 6.18 -1.56
N LYS A 149 -22.69 5.78 -2.80
CA LYS A 149 -21.75 5.60 -3.90
C LYS A 149 -20.98 6.89 -4.23
N GLN A 150 -21.63 8.05 -4.14
CA GLN A 150 -21.00 9.35 -4.40
C GLN A 150 -19.90 9.65 -3.37
N LYS A 151 -20.20 9.49 -2.07
CA LYS A 151 -19.21 9.66 -0.99
C LYS A 151 -18.07 8.64 -1.13
N LEU A 152 -18.38 7.38 -1.44
CA LEU A 152 -17.37 6.34 -1.65
C LEU A 152 -16.43 6.69 -2.80
N ILE A 153 -16.96 7.08 -3.96
CA ILE A 153 -16.15 7.49 -5.13
C ILE A 153 -15.27 8.68 -4.77
N PHE A 154 -15.80 9.68 -4.07
CA PHE A 154 -15.03 10.85 -3.64
C PHE A 154 -13.83 10.45 -2.77
N TRP A 155 -14.05 9.67 -1.71
CA TRP A 155 -12.97 9.24 -0.82
C TRP A 155 -11.96 8.30 -1.48
N LEU A 156 -12.40 7.46 -2.42
CA LEU A 156 -11.49 6.65 -3.23
C LEU A 156 -10.62 7.54 -4.14
N LYS A 157 -11.18 8.58 -4.79
CA LYS A 157 -10.38 9.54 -5.56
C LYS A 157 -9.36 10.28 -4.70
N VAL A 158 -9.76 10.71 -3.50
CA VAL A 158 -8.84 11.34 -2.53
C VAL A 158 -7.71 10.37 -2.16
N SER A 159 -8.04 9.12 -1.86
CA SER A 159 -7.04 8.10 -1.53
C SER A 159 -6.07 7.84 -2.68
N ILE A 160 -6.56 7.83 -3.92
CA ILE A 160 -5.73 7.67 -5.12
C ILE A 160 -4.80 8.88 -5.29
N ALA A 161 -5.33 10.09 -5.15
CA ALA A 161 -4.53 11.31 -5.27
C ALA A 161 -3.45 11.41 -4.18
N LEU A 162 -3.78 11.05 -2.94
CA LEU A 162 -2.82 10.99 -1.83
C LEU A 162 -1.71 9.96 -2.03
N THR A 163 -1.89 8.97 -2.90
CA THR A 163 -0.83 8.04 -3.26
C THR A 163 0.00 8.53 -4.45
N PHE A 164 -0.65 8.98 -5.53
CA PHE A 164 0.04 9.35 -6.77
C PHE A 164 0.74 10.73 -6.70
N ILE A 165 0.21 11.69 -5.94
CA ILE A 165 0.87 13.01 -5.82
C ILE A 165 2.22 12.88 -5.11
N PRO A 166 2.33 12.30 -3.89
CA PRO A 166 3.63 12.10 -3.25
C PRO A 166 4.58 11.23 -4.08
N HIS A 167 4.07 10.17 -4.69
CA HIS A 167 4.87 9.29 -5.55
C HIS A 167 5.44 10.03 -6.77
N GLY A 168 4.63 10.88 -7.41
CA GLY A 168 5.06 11.74 -8.51
C GLY A 168 6.09 12.78 -8.08
N LEU A 169 5.89 13.42 -6.92
CA LEU A 169 6.86 14.36 -6.34
C LEU A 169 8.22 13.69 -6.04
N PHE A 170 8.22 12.43 -5.61
CA PHE A 170 9.46 11.64 -5.47
C PHE A 170 10.13 11.38 -6.82
N ALA A 171 9.37 10.97 -7.83
CA ALA A 171 9.91 10.70 -9.16
C ALA A 171 10.48 11.98 -9.83
N MET A 172 9.87 13.13 -9.55
CA MET A 172 10.35 14.45 -9.98
C MET A 172 11.59 14.94 -9.23
N GLY A 173 11.92 14.35 -8.07
CA GLY A 173 13.07 14.76 -7.27
C GLY A 173 12.86 16.05 -6.49
N PHE A 174 11.63 16.38 -6.10
CA PHE A 174 11.34 17.61 -5.33
C PHE A 174 12.06 17.65 -3.97
N ILE A 175 12.22 16.49 -3.31
CA ILE A 175 13.08 16.33 -2.13
C ILE A 175 14.34 15.56 -2.52
N TYR A 176 14.14 14.35 -3.07
CA TYR A 176 15.16 13.52 -3.69
C TYR A 176 14.46 12.51 -4.60
N VAL A 177 15.20 11.92 -5.54
CA VAL A 177 14.72 10.77 -6.31
C VAL A 177 15.16 9.50 -5.59
N PRO A 178 14.26 8.60 -5.18
CA PRO A 178 14.65 7.34 -4.56
C PRO A 178 15.58 6.54 -5.49
N GLY A 179 16.76 6.16 -5.02
CA GLY A 179 17.77 5.46 -5.85
C GLY A 179 17.22 4.20 -6.53
N HIS A 180 16.41 3.43 -5.80
CA HIS A 180 15.77 2.25 -6.36
C HIS A 180 14.78 2.53 -7.52
N PHE A 181 14.25 3.75 -7.69
CA PHE A 181 13.48 4.10 -8.90
C PHE A 181 14.41 4.21 -10.11
N ILE A 182 15.54 4.89 -9.94
CA ILE A 182 16.57 5.05 -10.96
C ILE A 182 17.10 3.67 -11.38
N ASP A 183 17.49 2.84 -10.41
CA ASP A 183 18.05 1.51 -10.66
C ASP A 183 17.08 0.61 -11.43
N MET A 184 15.79 0.63 -11.08
CA MET A 184 14.79 -0.15 -11.80
C MET A 184 14.59 0.36 -13.23
N THR A 185 14.56 1.67 -13.44
CA THR A 185 14.42 2.25 -14.78
C THR A 185 15.61 1.89 -15.66
N ILE A 186 16.83 1.98 -15.12
CA ILE A 186 18.05 1.55 -15.82
C ILE A 186 17.98 0.05 -16.14
N LYS A 187 17.63 -0.80 -15.18
CA LYS A 187 17.57 -2.26 -15.38
C LYS A 187 16.53 -2.69 -16.41
N ILE A 188 15.36 -2.05 -16.41
CA ILE A 188 14.26 -2.42 -17.31
C ILE A 188 14.50 -1.89 -18.73
N LEU A 189 15.00 -0.65 -18.87
CA LEU A 189 15.09 0.03 -20.16
C LEU A 189 16.49 0.05 -20.77
N GLY A 190 17.54 -0.31 -20.01
CA GLY A 190 18.93 -0.29 -20.47
C GLY A 190 19.48 1.12 -20.72
N VAL A 191 18.90 2.15 -20.08
CA VAL A 191 19.26 3.56 -20.28
C VAL A 191 20.29 4.04 -19.25
N THR A 192 20.98 5.15 -19.55
CA THR A 192 21.87 5.81 -18.58
C THR A 192 21.07 6.44 -17.42
N GLU A 193 21.71 6.69 -16.29
CA GLU A 193 21.09 7.40 -15.15
C GLU A 193 20.46 8.76 -15.53
N THR A 194 21.11 9.57 -16.36
CA THR A 194 20.57 10.87 -16.81
C THR A 194 19.22 10.71 -17.50
N HIS A 195 19.13 9.81 -18.48
CA HIS A 195 17.89 9.48 -19.17
C HIS A 195 16.83 8.87 -18.23
N ALA A 196 17.24 8.04 -17.27
CA ALA A 196 16.33 7.49 -16.26
C ALA A 196 15.70 8.60 -15.40
N ARG A 197 16.50 9.58 -14.94
CA ARG A 197 16.01 10.74 -14.17
C ARG A 197 15.07 11.63 -14.98
N GLN A 198 15.39 11.88 -16.25
CA GLN A 198 14.51 12.64 -17.14
C GLN A 198 13.15 11.95 -17.35
N LEU A 199 13.16 10.63 -17.58
CA LEU A 199 11.94 9.86 -17.69
C LEU A 199 11.13 9.88 -16.40
N LEU A 200 11.78 9.66 -15.24
CA LEU A 200 11.15 9.70 -13.92
C LEU A 200 10.50 11.06 -13.64
N PHE A 201 11.14 12.16 -14.03
CA PHE A 201 10.55 13.49 -13.93
C PHE A 201 9.28 13.62 -14.78
N ALA A 202 9.32 13.17 -16.04
CA ALA A 202 8.19 13.25 -16.95
C ALA A 202 6.98 12.43 -16.44
N VAL A 203 7.20 11.17 -16.01
CA VAL A 203 6.12 10.33 -15.47
C VAL A 203 5.64 10.82 -14.10
N GLY A 204 6.53 11.38 -13.27
CA GLY A 204 6.14 11.98 -12.00
C GLY A 204 5.24 13.20 -12.18
N LEU A 205 5.51 14.03 -13.19
CA LEU A 205 4.62 15.14 -13.56
C LEU A 205 3.25 14.62 -14.04
N LEU A 206 3.24 13.56 -14.85
CA LEU A 206 2.00 12.92 -15.31
C LEU A 206 1.18 12.35 -14.13
N ASP A 207 1.83 11.76 -13.12
CA ASP A 207 1.17 11.25 -11.91
C ASP A 207 0.43 12.35 -11.15
N VAL A 208 1.08 13.50 -10.95
CA VAL A 208 0.47 14.66 -10.28
C VAL A 208 -0.69 15.22 -11.11
N ILE A 209 -0.50 15.42 -12.42
CA ILE A 209 -1.55 15.95 -13.32
C ILE A 209 -2.76 15.01 -13.35
N ALA A 210 -2.53 13.70 -13.52
CA ALA A 210 -3.60 12.71 -13.56
C ALA A 210 -4.37 12.66 -12.23
N ALA A 211 -3.67 12.73 -11.09
CA ALA A 211 -4.29 12.78 -9.78
C ALA A 211 -5.20 14.01 -9.60
N VAL A 212 -4.77 15.19 -10.07
CA VAL A 212 -5.61 16.41 -10.06
C VAL A 212 -6.81 16.26 -10.99
N PHE A 213 -6.61 15.72 -12.19
CA PHE A 213 -7.67 15.52 -13.19
C PHE A 213 -8.76 14.53 -12.76
N LEU A 214 -8.54 13.69 -11.73
CA LEU A 214 -9.61 12.89 -11.13
C LEU A 214 -10.78 13.73 -10.60
N PHE A 215 -10.53 14.98 -10.24
CA PHE A 215 -11.54 15.91 -9.71
C PHE A 215 -12.16 16.80 -10.80
N VAL A 216 -11.69 16.70 -12.05
CA VAL A 216 -12.22 17.46 -13.19
C VAL A 216 -13.17 16.57 -14.01
N PRO A 217 -14.48 16.89 -14.10
CA PRO A 217 -15.48 15.99 -14.70
C PRO A 217 -15.17 15.53 -16.13
N LYS A 218 -14.61 16.40 -16.97
CA LYS A 218 -14.27 16.07 -18.37
C LYS A 218 -13.01 15.20 -18.51
N LEU A 219 -12.10 15.24 -17.53
CA LEU A 219 -10.79 14.59 -17.57
C LEU A 219 -10.70 13.35 -16.68
N VAL A 220 -11.73 13.08 -15.88
CA VAL A 220 -11.74 11.96 -14.92
C VAL A 220 -11.49 10.59 -15.57
N LYS A 221 -12.08 10.31 -16.74
CA LYS A 221 -11.94 9.02 -17.43
C LYS A 221 -10.51 8.80 -17.95
N PRO A 222 -9.92 9.72 -18.76
CA PRO A 222 -8.53 9.55 -19.19
C PRO A 222 -7.55 9.53 -18.01
N ALA A 223 -7.79 10.33 -16.96
CA ALA A 223 -7.00 10.28 -15.72
C ALA A 223 -7.02 8.89 -15.07
N PHE A 224 -8.20 8.27 -14.92
CA PHE A 224 -8.29 6.90 -14.41
C PHE A 224 -7.55 5.89 -15.30
N ILE A 225 -7.69 5.99 -16.63
CA ILE A 225 -7.02 5.06 -17.56
C ILE A 225 -5.50 5.11 -17.37
N TYR A 226 -4.92 6.31 -17.34
CA TYR A 226 -3.50 6.50 -17.08
C TYR A 226 -3.10 5.87 -15.74
N ILE A 227 -3.80 6.22 -14.64
CA ILE A 227 -3.51 5.74 -13.29
C ILE A 227 -3.61 4.20 -13.20
N ILE A 228 -4.60 3.60 -13.85
CA ILE A 228 -4.78 2.14 -13.87
C ILE A 228 -3.58 1.47 -14.56
N ILE A 229 -3.24 1.93 -15.76
CA ILE A 229 -2.15 1.35 -16.55
C ILE A 229 -0.82 1.56 -15.81
N TRP A 230 -0.54 2.79 -15.41
CA TRP A 230 0.71 3.14 -14.75
C TRP A 230 0.87 2.46 -13.39
N GLY A 231 -0.20 2.39 -12.59
CA GLY A 231 -0.21 1.67 -11.31
C GLY A 231 0.04 0.17 -11.45
N ILE A 232 -0.42 -0.47 -12.53
CA ILE A 232 -0.11 -1.88 -12.81
C ILE A 232 1.33 -2.03 -13.30
N LEU A 233 1.78 -1.19 -14.24
CA LEU A 233 3.14 -1.26 -14.78
C LEU A 233 4.19 -1.06 -13.69
N THR A 234 4.02 -0.07 -12.81
CA THR A 234 4.94 0.19 -11.69
C THR A 234 4.90 -0.89 -10.60
N ALA A 235 3.77 -1.59 -10.43
CA ALA A 235 3.72 -2.79 -9.58
C ALA A 235 4.53 -3.93 -10.21
N LEU A 236 4.32 -4.22 -11.50
CA LEU A 236 5.04 -5.28 -12.22
C LEU A 236 6.54 -4.98 -12.38
N ALA A 237 6.92 -3.71 -12.47
CA ALA A 237 8.32 -3.30 -12.53
C ALA A 237 9.16 -3.86 -11.36
N ARG A 238 8.55 -4.13 -10.20
CA ARG A 238 9.25 -4.70 -9.03
C ARG A 238 9.77 -6.11 -9.28
N ILE A 239 8.94 -6.97 -9.86
CA ILE A 239 9.37 -8.33 -10.19
C ILE A 239 10.27 -8.31 -11.42
N VAL A 240 10.00 -7.47 -12.43
CA VAL A 240 10.80 -7.41 -13.65
C VAL A 240 12.22 -6.91 -13.36
N ALA A 241 12.39 -5.82 -12.61
CA ALA A 241 13.72 -5.29 -12.30
C ALA A 241 14.52 -6.14 -11.29
N GLY A 242 13.82 -6.93 -10.47
CA GLY A 242 14.43 -7.85 -9.51
C GLY A 242 14.67 -9.26 -10.07
N PHE A 243 14.20 -9.55 -11.28
CA PHE A 243 14.30 -10.86 -11.87
C PHE A 243 15.72 -11.16 -12.35
N ASN A 244 16.26 -12.28 -11.88
CA ASN A 244 17.50 -12.86 -12.38
C ASN A 244 17.21 -14.31 -12.81
N PRO A 245 17.39 -14.67 -14.09
CA PRO A 245 17.15 -16.02 -14.60
C PRO A 245 17.93 -17.11 -13.85
N ASP A 246 19.18 -16.82 -13.46
CA ASP A 246 20.06 -17.77 -12.76
C ASP A 246 19.55 -18.07 -11.35
N PHE A 247 18.75 -17.17 -10.79
CA PHE A 247 18.18 -17.27 -9.44
C PHE A 247 16.65 -17.16 -9.45
N PHE A 248 16.00 -17.81 -10.41
CA PHE A 248 14.56 -17.72 -10.66
C PHE A 248 13.69 -17.75 -9.39
N LEU A 249 13.82 -18.80 -8.58
CA LEU A 249 13.01 -18.97 -7.37
C LEU A 249 13.31 -17.89 -6.32
N ASN A 250 14.57 -17.52 -6.16
CA ASN A 250 14.97 -16.47 -5.23
C ASN A 250 14.44 -15.09 -5.68
N SER A 251 14.50 -14.77 -6.97
CA SER A 251 13.91 -13.54 -7.50
C SER A 251 12.40 -13.48 -7.24
N ILE A 252 11.68 -14.56 -7.50
CA ILE A 252 10.24 -14.61 -7.20
C ILE A 252 10.00 -14.41 -5.70
N HIS A 253 10.76 -15.09 -4.84
CA HIS A 253 10.64 -14.97 -3.38
C HIS A 253 10.82 -13.53 -2.89
N HIS A 254 11.84 -12.82 -3.38
CA HIS A 254 12.21 -11.48 -2.93
C HIS A 254 11.33 -10.37 -3.50
N PHE A 255 10.78 -10.54 -4.72
CA PHE A 255 10.11 -9.43 -5.43
C PHE A 255 8.60 -9.61 -5.64
N SER A 256 8.06 -10.81 -5.49
CA SER A 256 6.63 -11.05 -5.74
C SER A 256 5.74 -10.30 -4.77
N TYR A 257 6.04 -10.34 -3.46
CA TYR A 257 5.22 -9.66 -2.47
C TYR A 257 5.18 -8.13 -2.71
N LEU A 258 6.30 -7.55 -3.16
CA LEU A 258 6.40 -6.13 -3.53
C LEU A 258 5.46 -5.75 -4.68
N THR A 259 5.26 -6.66 -5.62
CA THR A 259 4.31 -6.51 -6.73
C THR A 259 2.88 -6.66 -6.21
N VAL A 260 2.61 -7.71 -5.42
CA VAL A 260 1.27 -8.08 -4.97
C VAL A 260 0.59 -7.01 -4.12
N TYR A 261 1.26 -6.44 -3.10
CA TYR A 261 0.64 -5.36 -2.33
C TYR A 261 0.54 -4.03 -3.11
N ARG A 262 1.22 -3.91 -4.26
CA ARG A 262 1.17 -2.73 -5.14
C ARG A 262 0.15 -2.84 -6.27
N LEU A 263 -0.26 -4.03 -6.69
CA LEU A 263 -1.36 -4.20 -7.66
C LEU A 263 -2.64 -3.38 -7.35
N PRO A 264 -3.05 -3.18 -6.07
CA PRO A 264 -4.12 -2.26 -5.72
C PRO A 264 -3.99 -0.82 -6.26
N HIS A 265 -2.78 -0.36 -6.55
CA HIS A 265 -2.54 0.97 -7.14
C HIS A 265 -3.16 1.12 -8.52
N GLY A 266 -3.41 0.03 -9.25
CA GLY A 266 -4.21 0.04 -10.48
C GLY A 266 -5.60 -0.58 -10.33
N LEU A 267 -5.75 -1.61 -9.50
CA LEU A 267 -7.04 -2.30 -9.32
C LEU A 267 -8.08 -1.46 -8.56
N LEU A 268 -7.68 -0.66 -7.56
CA LEU A 268 -8.62 0.19 -6.82
C LEU A 268 -9.11 1.37 -7.68
N PRO A 269 -8.27 2.05 -8.49
CA PRO A 269 -8.72 2.98 -9.53
C PRO A 269 -9.69 2.33 -10.54
N LEU A 270 -9.43 1.09 -10.97
CA LEU A 270 -10.35 0.35 -11.85
C LEU A 270 -11.73 0.16 -11.20
N ALA A 271 -11.77 -0.28 -9.94
CA ALA A 271 -13.02 -0.40 -9.18
C ALA A 271 -13.75 0.95 -9.07
N THR A 272 -13.00 2.02 -8.84
CA THR A 272 -13.52 3.39 -8.72
C THR A 272 -14.09 3.92 -10.03
N LEU A 273 -13.42 3.67 -11.17
CA LEU A 273 -13.90 4.02 -12.50
C LEU A 273 -15.20 3.28 -12.84
N MET A 274 -15.29 1.99 -12.50
CA MET A 274 -16.52 1.20 -12.69
C MET A 274 -17.67 1.75 -11.84
N LEU A 275 -17.40 2.14 -10.59
CA LEU A 275 -18.40 2.79 -9.72
C LEU A 275 -18.85 4.13 -10.28
N TYR A 276 -17.90 4.93 -10.75
CA TYR A 276 -18.18 6.22 -11.37
C TYR A 276 -19.05 6.09 -12.62
N GLY A 277 -18.75 5.12 -13.51
CA GLY A 277 -19.56 4.87 -14.70
C GLY A 277 -20.97 4.38 -14.41
N ILE A 278 -21.18 3.63 -13.32
CA ILE A 278 -22.52 3.24 -12.86
C ILE A 278 -23.28 4.47 -12.34
N TYR A 279 -22.62 5.31 -11.54
CA TYR A 279 -23.23 6.51 -10.97
C TYR A 279 -23.60 7.57 -12.03
N ASP A 280 -22.71 7.84 -13.00
CA ASP A 280 -22.96 8.79 -14.09
C ASP A 280 -24.17 8.37 -14.95
N LYS A 281 -24.31 7.06 -15.23
CA LYS A 281 -25.48 6.51 -15.93
C LYS A 281 -26.77 6.72 -15.13
N THR A 282 -26.76 6.48 -13.83
CA THR A 282 -27.96 6.66 -12.98
C THR A 282 -28.41 8.11 -12.84
N LEU A 283 -27.49 9.07 -12.94
CA LEU A 283 -27.84 10.50 -12.96
C LEU A 283 -28.47 10.89 -14.30
N LYS A 284 -27.92 10.40 -15.42
CA LYS A 284 -28.44 10.67 -16.77
C LYS A 284 -29.80 10.04 -17.06
N THR A 285 -30.21 9.00 -16.33
CA THR A 285 -31.55 8.41 -16.45
C THR A 285 -32.61 9.09 -15.57
N LYS A 286 -32.20 10.00 -14.68
CA LYS A 286 -33.10 10.77 -13.79
C LYS A 286 -33.43 12.17 -14.32
N HIS A 287 -32.81 12.57 -15.42
CA HIS A 287 -33.07 13.79 -16.18
C HIS A 287 -33.52 13.41 -17.58
#